data_AF-A0A6C0BRH3-F1
#
_entry.id   AF-A0A6C0BRH3-F1
#
_cell.length_a   1.000
_cell.length_b   1.000
_cell.length_c   1.000
_cell.angle_alpha   90.00
_cell.angle_beta   90.00
_cell.angle_gamma   90.00
#
_symmetry.space_group_name_H-M   'P 1'
#
loop_
_entity.id
_entity.type
_entity.pdbx_description
1 polymer ?
#
loop_
_entity_poly.entity_id
_entity_poly.type
_entity_poly.pdbx_seq_one_letter_code
_entity_poly.pdbx_strand_id
1 'polypeptide(L)'
;MQLMYPSNFYTHVHVDIPHELMKHVIGTKGKWFHIIKEKCMVSYVWFNKKRSIVEIWGPINYLMSAYYSVLQRITFIKERFAHELITSDKEVTRKWPNDSYVELDLNSIENFVSYDMIKFLIGRNGQNFKFITKASGVSFIWYNSQKHCIQIWGLSEDINNSMSMLQSKITQISSNFNQFTQDIDEEMIVI
;
A
#
# COMPACT_ATOMS: atom_id res chain seq x y z
N MET A 1 26.28 3.97 -8.71
CA MET A 1 25.37 2.80 -8.67
C MET A 1 23.96 3.33 -8.53
N GLN A 2 23.16 3.28 -9.59
CA GLN A 2 21.82 3.89 -9.62
C GLN A 2 20.85 2.93 -8.93
N LEU A 3 20.22 3.37 -7.84
CA LEU A 3 19.28 2.56 -7.06
C LEU A 3 18.09 2.15 -7.96
N MET A 4 18.01 0.88 -8.33
CA MET A 4 16.86 0.31 -9.04
C MET A 4 15.71 0.13 -8.05
N TYR A 5 14.89 1.16 -7.90
CA TYR A 5 13.62 1.05 -7.21
C TYR A 5 12.58 0.35 -8.12
N PRO A 6 11.64 -0.43 -7.57
CA PRO A 6 10.48 -0.90 -8.32
C PRO A 6 9.86 0.20 -9.19
N SER A 7 9.57 -0.14 -10.45
CA SER A 7 9.16 0.82 -11.49
C SER A 7 7.81 1.52 -11.21
N ASN A 8 6.98 0.95 -10.31
CA ASN A 8 5.76 1.58 -9.82
C ASN A 8 5.60 1.30 -8.32
N PHE A 9 5.67 2.35 -7.52
CA PHE A 9 5.27 2.39 -6.12
C PHE A 9 3.94 3.13 -5.95
N TYR A 10 3.38 3.05 -4.75
CA TYR A 10 2.11 3.64 -4.35
C TYR A 10 2.29 4.63 -3.20
N THR A 11 1.60 5.76 -3.25
CA THR A 11 1.30 6.61 -2.10
C THR A 11 -0.11 7.17 -2.23
N HIS A 12 -0.65 7.80 -1.19
CA HIS A 12 -1.95 8.43 -1.25
C HIS A 12 -2.05 9.69 -0.39
N VAL A 13 -2.99 10.57 -0.73
CA VAL A 13 -3.35 11.75 0.06
C VAL A 13 -4.78 11.60 0.55
N HIS A 14 -5.01 11.82 1.85
CA HIS A 14 -6.35 11.82 2.40
C HIS A 14 -7.17 13.02 1.91
N VAL A 15 -8.43 12.78 1.60
CA VAL A 15 -9.41 13.80 1.25
C VAL A 15 -10.22 14.12 2.50
N ASP A 16 -9.89 15.25 3.13
CA ASP A 16 -10.51 15.78 4.35
C ASP A 16 -11.52 16.90 4.06
N ILE A 17 -11.97 16.99 2.81
CA ILE A 17 -13.03 17.89 2.35
C ILE A 17 -14.23 17.07 1.86
N PRO A 18 -15.44 17.65 1.85
CA PRO A 18 -16.61 17.03 1.26
C PRO A 18 -16.40 16.61 -0.20
N HIS A 19 -16.96 15.46 -0.58
CA HIS A 19 -16.67 14.83 -1.88
C HIS A 19 -17.21 15.62 -3.06
N GLU A 20 -18.26 16.40 -2.88
CA GLU A 20 -18.81 17.32 -3.87
C GLU A 20 -17.81 18.42 -4.27
N LEU A 21 -16.88 18.77 -3.37
CA LEU A 21 -15.80 19.72 -3.66
C LEU A 21 -14.63 19.08 -4.43
N MET A 22 -14.52 17.74 -4.44
CA MET A 22 -13.44 17.06 -5.17
C MET A 22 -13.47 17.32 -6.67
N LYS A 23 -14.62 17.66 -7.25
CA LYS A 23 -14.69 18.12 -8.65
C LYS A 23 -13.79 19.33 -8.92
N HIS A 24 -13.60 20.21 -7.92
CA HIS A 24 -12.72 21.37 -8.02
C HIS A 24 -11.24 21.01 -7.80
N VAL A 25 -10.97 20.01 -6.96
CA VAL A 25 -9.61 19.46 -6.78
C VAL A 25 -9.13 18.82 -8.08
N ILE A 26 -9.94 17.92 -8.65
CA ILE A 26 -9.69 17.18 -9.89
C ILE A 26 -9.65 18.14 -11.11
N GLY A 27 -10.54 19.13 -11.12
CA GLY A 27 -10.71 20.08 -12.21
C GLY A 27 -11.52 19.53 -13.38
N THR A 28 -11.97 20.43 -14.23
CA THR A 28 -12.74 20.11 -15.45
C THR A 28 -11.99 19.07 -16.29
N LYS A 29 -12.65 17.93 -16.59
CA LYS A 29 -12.06 16.79 -17.32
C LYS A 29 -10.74 16.26 -16.72
N GLY A 30 -10.54 16.38 -15.40
CA GLY A 30 -9.33 15.89 -14.76
C GLY A 30 -8.09 16.78 -14.95
N LYS A 31 -8.27 18.02 -15.45
CA LYS A 31 -7.17 18.93 -15.80
C LYS A 31 -6.07 19.00 -14.74
N TRP A 32 -6.41 19.12 -13.45
CA TRP A 32 -5.41 19.28 -12.40
C TRP A 32 -4.68 17.97 -12.09
N PHE A 33 -5.38 16.84 -12.10
CA PHE A 33 -4.73 15.53 -11.94
C PHE A 33 -3.81 15.22 -13.11
N HIS A 34 -4.19 15.60 -14.34
CA HIS A 34 -3.31 15.48 -15.50
C HIS A 34 -2.06 16.36 -15.36
N ILE A 35 -2.22 17.62 -14.94
CA ILE A 35 -1.08 18.51 -14.69
C ILE A 35 -0.13 17.93 -13.63
N ILE A 36 -0.66 17.42 -12.51
CA ILE A 36 0.16 16.83 -11.45
C ILE A 36 0.85 15.57 -11.95
N LYS A 37 0.13 14.70 -12.66
CA LYS A 37 0.68 13.48 -13.27
C LYS A 37 1.91 13.80 -14.13
N GLU A 38 1.77 14.72 -15.08
CA GLU A 38 2.85 15.08 -16.00
C GLU A 38 4.00 15.81 -15.28
N LYS A 39 3.71 16.79 -14.41
CA LYS A 39 4.74 17.55 -13.68
C LYS A 39 5.54 16.69 -12.72
N CYS A 40 4.89 15.75 -12.06
CA CYS A 40 5.52 14.85 -11.10
C CYS A 40 5.94 13.53 -11.74
N MET A 41 5.84 13.36 -13.06
CA MET A 41 6.30 12.14 -13.75
C MET A 41 5.76 10.83 -13.12
N VAL A 42 4.55 10.87 -12.56
CA VAL A 42 3.89 9.70 -11.98
C VAL A 42 2.98 9.05 -13.04
N SER A 43 2.75 7.75 -12.91
CA SER A 43 1.94 6.97 -13.84
C SER A 43 0.46 7.36 -13.75
N TYR A 44 -0.08 7.47 -12.52
CA TYR A 44 -1.50 7.74 -12.28
C TYR A 44 -1.73 8.59 -11.03
N VAL A 45 -2.76 9.43 -11.11
CA VAL A 45 -3.35 10.14 -9.98
C VAL A 45 -4.86 9.98 -10.11
N TRP A 46 -5.53 9.35 -9.14
CA TRP A 46 -6.97 9.14 -9.20
C TRP A 46 -7.64 9.25 -7.83
N PHE A 47 -8.90 9.69 -7.82
CA PHE A 47 -9.65 9.84 -6.58
C PHE A 47 -10.47 8.58 -6.30
N ASN A 48 -10.09 7.86 -5.25
CA ASN A 48 -10.85 6.74 -4.72
C ASN A 48 -11.94 7.27 -3.77
N LYS A 49 -13.13 7.52 -4.34
CA LYS A 49 -14.28 8.03 -3.59
C LYS A 49 -14.68 7.13 -2.42
N LYS A 50 -14.56 5.81 -2.57
CA LYS A 50 -14.94 4.85 -1.51
C LYS A 50 -14.06 5.01 -0.27
N ARG A 51 -12.75 5.22 -0.47
CA ARG A 51 -11.74 5.33 0.59
C ARG A 51 -11.44 6.77 1.03
N SER A 52 -12.05 7.77 0.39
CA SER A 52 -11.74 9.20 0.60
C SER A 52 -10.24 9.51 0.48
N ILE A 53 -9.57 8.97 -0.55
CA ILE A 53 -8.15 9.23 -0.81
C ILE A 53 -7.92 9.53 -2.28
N VAL A 54 -6.87 10.29 -2.57
CA VAL A 54 -6.26 10.38 -3.90
C VAL A 54 -5.08 9.43 -3.94
N GLU A 55 -5.18 8.39 -4.75
CA GLU A 55 -4.12 7.41 -4.95
C GLU A 55 -3.15 7.91 -6.03
N ILE A 56 -1.86 7.71 -5.79
CA ILE A 56 -0.76 8.15 -6.65
C ILE A 56 0.15 6.95 -6.91
N TRP A 57 0.37 6.65 -8.19
CA TRP A 57 1.15 5.51 -8.64
C TRP A 57 2.26 5.98 -9.56
N GLY A 58 3.50 5.53 -9.35
CA GLY A 58 4.63 5.93 -10.20
C GLY A 58 6.00 5.64 -9.58
N PRO A 59 7.09 6.14 -10.19
CA PRO A 59 8.44 5.94 -9.67
C PRO A 59 8.61 6.59 -8.28
N ILE A 60 9.24 5.87 -7.35
CA ILE A 60 9.29 6.26 -5.93
C ILE A 60 9.89 7.65 -5.68
N ASN A 61 10.87 8.04 -6.49
CA ASN A 61 11.57 9.31 -6.39
C ASN A 61 10.66 10.51 -6.71
N TYR A 62 9.50 10.28 -7.35
CA TYR A 62 8.53 11.32 -7.64
C TYR A 62 7.23 11.24 -6.83
N LEU A 63 7.02 10.17 -6.06
CA LEU A 63 5.80 10.02 -5.27
C LEU A 63 5.62 11.14 -4.24
N MET A 64 6.72 11.60 -3.62
CA MET A 64 6.64 12.65 -2.60
C MET A 64 6.28 14.01 -3.19
N SER A 65 6.79 14.36 -4.37
CA SER A 65 6.44 15.61 -5.04
C SER A 65 4.99 15.58 -5.53
N ALA A 66 4.51 14.44 -6.02
CA ALA A 66 3.11 14.24 -6.37
C ALA A 66 2.19 14.34 -5.14
N TYR A 67 2.56 13.71 -4.02
CA TYR A 67 1.84 13.81 -2.75
C TYR A 67 1.64 15.27 -2.34
N TYR A 68 2.71 16.06 -2.28
CA TYR A 68 2.61 17.47 -1.89
C TYR A 68 1.82 18.30 -2.90
N SER A 69 1.91 18.00 -4.19
CA SER A 69 1.14 18.71 -5.23
C SER A 69 -0.37 18.46 -5.09
N VAL A 70 -0.77 17.22 -4.78
CA VAL A 70 -2.17 16.89 -4.50
C VAL A 70 -2.63 17.53 -3.19
N LEU A 71 -1.81 17.45 -2.13
CA LEU A 71 -2.13 18.06 -0.83
C LEU A 71 -2.34 19.57 -0.95
N GLN A 72 -1.42 20.30 -1.60
CA GLN A 72 -1.56 21.74 -1.84
C GLN A 72 -2.84 22.05 -2.63
N ARG A 73 -3.21 21.21 -3.61
CA ARG A 73 -4.43 21.41 -4.38
C ARG A 73 -5.68 21.24 -3.52
N ILE A 74 -5.72 20.25 -2.64
CA ILE A 74 -6.83 20.05 -1.70
C ILE A 74 -6.92 21.23 -0.73
N THR A 75 -5.80 21.65 -0.13
CA THR A 75 -5.74 22.81 0.77
C THR A 75 -6.27 24.08 0.10
N PHE A 76 -5.85 24.36 -1.14
CA PHE A 76 -6.34 25.52 -1.89
C PHE A 76 -7.87 25.49 -2.09
N ILE A 77 -8.45 24.32 -2.37
CA ILE A 77 -9.91 24.18 -2.48
C ILE A 77 -10.57 24.35 -1.12
N LYS A 78 -10.01 23.76 -0.08
CA LYS A 78 -10.51 23.89 1.30
C LYS A 78 -10.59 25.35 1.73
N GLU A 79 -9.55 26.13 1.48
CA GLU A 79 -9.50 27.57 1.77
C GLU A 79 -10.50 28.35 0.91
N ARG A 80 -10.56 28.06 -0.40
CA ARG A 80 -11.46 28.74 -1.33
C ARG A 80 -12.95 28.59 -0.95
N PHE A 81 -13.33 27.44 -0.39
CA PHE A 81 -14.70 27.11 -0.04
C PHE A 81 -14.94 27.11 1.49
N ALA A 82 -14.07 27.75 2.28
CA ALA A 82 -14.13 27.73 3.75
C ALA A 82 -15.51 28.15 4.32
N HIS A 83 -16.17 29.14 3.72
CA HIS A 83 -17.51 29.58 4.16
C HIS A 83 -18.61 28.53 3.92
N GLU A 84 -18.53 27.77 2.84
CA GLU A 84 -19.47 26.67 2.55
C GLU A 84 -19.26 25.50 3.52
N LEU A 85 -18.00 25.25 3.91
CA LEU A 85 -17.65 24.22 4.90
C LEU A 85 -18.15 24.54 6.33
N ILE A 86 -18.28 25.82 6.69
CA ILE A 86 -18.78 26.26 8.01
C ILE A 86 -20.31 26.11 8.09
N THR A 87 -21.02 26.18 6.96
CA THR A 87 -22.48 26.16 6.91
C THR A 87 -23.06 24.77 6.63
N SER A 88 -22.24 23.84 6.14
CA SER A 88 -22.61 22.44 5.95
C SER A 88 -22.35 21.60 7.21
N ASP A 89 -23.15 21.80 8.26
CA ASP A 89 -23.15 20.93 9.46
C ASP A 89 -23.75 19.53 9.18
N LYS A 90 -23.88 19.18 7.90
CA LYS A 90 -24.43 17.93 7.38
C LYS A 90 -23.54 17.42 6.26
N GLU A 91 -22.38 16.87 6.59
CA GLU A 91 -22.02 15.55 6.09
C GLU A 91 -20.82 15.01 6.87
N VAL A 92 -21.06 13.84 7.45
CA VAL A 92 -20.14 12.94 8.14
C VAL A 92 -18.75 13.04 7.52
N THR A 93 -17.84 13.71 8.23
CA THR A 93 -16.41 13.44 8.07
C THR A 93 -16.23 11.96 8.42
N ARG A 94 -16.32 11.08 7.43
CA ARG A 94 -15.77 9.73 7.57
C ARG A 94 -14.28 9.96 7.79
N LYS A 95 -13.88 10.04 9.06
CA LYS A 95 -12.51 9.81 9.49
C LYS A 95 -12.21 8.37 9.09
N TRP A 96 -11.77 8.20 7.85
CA TRP A 96 -10.94 7.06 7.52
C TRP A 96 -9.68 7.27 8.36
N PRO A 97 -9.36 6.36 9.30
CA PRO A 97 -8.15 6.54 10.08
C PRO A 97 -6.96 6.67 9.13
N ASN A 98 -5.99 7.53 9.47
CA ASN A 98 -4.73 7.56 8.74
C ASN A 98 -4.19 6.13 8.73
N ASP A 99 -3.94 5.58 7.53
CA ASP A 99 -3.33 4.27 7.42
C ASP A 99 -2.06 4.27 8.27
N SER A 100 -2.02 3.38 9.26
CA SER A 100 -0.81 3.09 10.00
C SER A 100 0.17 2.34 9.09
N TYR A 101 1.45 2.40 9.44
CA TYR A 101 2.52 1.73 8.71
C TYR A 101 3.28 0.80 9.65
N VAL A 102 3.52 -0.43 9.21
CA VAL A 102 4.34 -1.41 9.93
C VAL A 102 5.30 -2.11 8.96
N GLU A 103 6.54 -2.33 9.43
CA GLU A 103 7.50 -3.25 8.80
C GLU A 103 7.58 -4.53 9.63
N LEU A 104 7.26 -5.67 9.03
CA LEU A 104 7.55 -6.99 9.56
C LEU A 104 8.92 -7.43 9.02
N ASP A 105 9.95 -7.30 9.85
CA ASP A 105 11.29 -7.80 9.54
C ASP A 105 11.30 -9.33 9.54
N LEU A 106 11.66 -9.93 8.40
CA LEU A 106 11.63 -11.39 8.25
C LEU A 106 12.84 -12.08 8.87
N ASN A 107 13.90 -11.34 9.20
CA ASN A 107 15.08 -11.91 9.87
C ASN A 107 14.83 -12.17 11.36
N SER A 108 13.85 -11.51 11.96
CA SER A 108 13.56 -11.56 13.41
C SER A 108 12.42 -12.50 13.77
N ILE A 109 11.81 -13.18 12.79
CA ILE A 109 10.73 -14.14 13.01
C ILE A 109 11.34 -15.52 13.31
N GLU A 110 10.81 -16.22 14.33
CA GLU A 110 11.26 -17.56 14.73
C GLU A 110 11.28 -18.57 13.56
N ASN A 111 10.31 -18.46 12.65
CA ASN A 111 10.26 -19.21 11.41
C ASN A 111 11.05 -18.45 10.34
N PHE A 112 12.36 -18.68 10.28
CA PHE A 112 13.25 -18.05 9.29
C PHE A 112 12.68 -18.21 7.88
N VAL A 113 12.31 -17.11 7.25
CA VAL A 113 11.89 -17.08 5.86
C VAL A 113 13.10 -16.65 5.06
N SER A 114 13.79 -17.57 4.40
CA SER A 114 14.91 -17.19 3.55
C SER A 114 14.45 -16.34 2.36
N TYR A 115 15.39 -15.64 1.72
CA TYR A 115 15.13 -14.93 0.46
C TYR A 115 14.52 -15.84 -0.61
N ASP A 116 14.87 -17.13 -0.65
CA ASP A 116 14.32 -18.08 -1.62
C ASP A 116 12.88 -18.49 -1.31
N MET A 117 12.49 -18.40 -0.04
CA MET A 117 11.14 -18.74 0.41
C MET A 117 10.14 -17.62 0.12
N ILE A 118 10.60 -16.37 -0.05
CA ILE A 118 9.70 -15.21 -0.19
C ILE A 118 8.77 -15.32 -1.40
N LYS A 119 9.23 -15.94 -2.50
CA LYS A 119 8.43 -16.13 -3.71
C LYS A 119 7.18 -16.98 -3.44
N PHE A 120 7.26 -17.94 -2.52
CA PHE A 120 6.12 -18.75 -2.10
C PHE A 120 5.17 -17.97 -1.19
N LEU A 121 5.72 -17.07 -0.37
CA LEU A 121 4.91 -16.18 0.47
C LEU A 121 4.13 -15.17 -0.37
N ILE A 122 4.78 -14.53 -1.35
CA ILE A 122 4.15 -13.62 -2.31
C ILE A 122 3.15 -14.36 -3.21
N GLY A 123 3.51 -15.59 -3.60
CA GLY A 123 2.74 -16.43 -4.51
C GLY A 123 2.83 -16.00 -5.97
N ARG A 124 2.37 -16.86 -6.89
CA ARG A 124 2.41 -16.61 -8.33
C ARG A 124 1.65 -15.31 -8.65
N ASN A 125 2.30 -14.36 -9.33
CA ASN A 125 1.75 -13.04 -9.65
C ASN A 125 1.22 -12.25 -8.42
N GLY A 126 1.80 -12.49 -7.24
CA GLY A 126 1.39 -11.83 -5.99
C GLY A 126 0.04 -12.30 -5.45
N GLN A 127 -0.45 -13.47 -5.86
CA GLN A 127 -1.78 -13.95 -5.50
C GLN A 127 -2.02 -14.00 -3.99
N ASN A 128 -1.04 -14.45 -3.20
CA ASN A 128 -1.19 -14.54 -1.75
C ASN A 128 -1.26 -13.15 -1.12
N PHE A 129 -0.37 -12.23 -1.50
CA PHE A 129 -0.41 -10.85 -1.00
C PHE A 129 -1.73 -10.17 -1.37
N LYS A 130 -2.18 -10.29 -2.62
CA LYS A 130 -3.47 -9.75 -3.06
C LYS A 130 -4.65 -10.32 -2.25
N PHE A 131 -4.61 -11.63 -1.98
CA PHE A 131 -5.62 -12.28 -1.15
C PHE A 131 -5.61 -11.73 0.28
N ILE A 132 -4.45 -11.70 0.93
CA ILE A 132 -4.31 -11.22 2.31
C ILE A 132 -4.72 -9.76 2.40
N THR A 133 -4.22 -8.90 1.51
CA THR A 133 -4.61 -7.48 1.45
C THR A 133 -6.12 -7.30 1.38
N LYS A 134 -6.81 -8.06 0.50
CA LYS A 134 -8.27 -7.99 0.38
C LYS A 134 -9.00 -8.55 1.59
N ALA A 135 -8.51 -9.66 2.15
CA ALA A 135 -9.17 -10.39 3.23
C ALA A 135 -9.00 -9.71 4.59
N SER A 136 -7.86 -9.09 4.85
CA SER A 136 -7.57 -8.40 6.11
C SER A 136 -8.02 -6.95 6.13
N GLY A 137 -8.43 -6.39 4.99
CA GLY A 137 -8.89 -4.99 4.89
C GLY A 137 -7.78 -3.94 4.76
N VAL A 138 -6.51 -4.34 4.86
CA VAL A 138 -5.39 -3.41 4.74
C VAL A 138 -5.31 -2.82 3.32
N SER A 139 -4.76 -1.63 3.24
CA SER A 139 -4.62 -0.88 2.01
C SER A 139 -3.58 -1.49 1.08
N PHE A 140 -2.46 -1.97 1.62
CA PHE A 140 -1.34 -2.46 0.83
C PHE A 140 -0.43 -3.40 1.62
N ILE A 141 0.09 -4.42 0.94
CA ILE A 141 1.16 -5.30 1.42
C ILE A 141 2.24 -5.38 0.34
N TRP A 142 3.49 -5.17 0.72
CA TRP A 142 4.62 -5.20 -0.18
C TRP A 142 5.82 -5.90 0.43
N TYR A 143 6.67 -6.51 -0.40
CA TYR A 143 7.95 -7.05 0.04
C TYR A 143 9.08 -6.12 -0.36
N ASN A 144 9.83 -5.64 0.64
CA ASN A 144 11.05 -4.87 0.42
C ASN A 144 12.26 -5.82 0.42
N SER A 145 12.79 -6.10 -0.76
CA SER A 145 13.92 -7.03 -0.93
C SER A 145 15.25 -6.52 -0.36
N GLN A 146 15.43 -5.21 -0.18
CA GLN A 146 16.67 -4.65 0.37
C GLN A 146 16.73 -4.80 1.89
N LYS A 147 15.60 -4.58 2.54
CA LYS A 147 15.46 -4.71 4.00
C LYS A 147 15.06 -6.12 4.45
N HIS A 148 14.65 -6.97 3.51
CA HIS A 148 14.06 -8.27 3.79
C HIS A 148 12.88 -8.18 4.76
N CYS A 149 11.95 -7.27 4.46
CA CYS A 149 10.77 -7.04 5.31
C CYS A 149 9.48 -6.95 4.48
N ILE A 150 8.36 -7.25 5.14
CA ILE A 150 7.02 -7.02 4.60
C ILE A 150 6.52 -5.68 5.13
N GLN A 151 6.16 -4.79 4.21
CA GLN A 151 5.63 -3.48 4.51
C GLN A 151 4.10 -3.52 4.39
N ILE A 152 3.41 -3.04 5.43
CA ILE A 152 1.95 -3.09 5.53
C ILE A 152 1.43 -1.69 5.82
N TRP A 153 0.40 -1.28 5.07
CA TRP A 153 -0.33 -0.03 5.28
C TRP A 153 -1.81 -0.33 5.46
N GLY A 154 -2.43 0.21 6.50
CA GLY A 154 -3.87 0.03 6.76
C GLY A 154 -4.28 0.54 8.13
N LEU A 155 -5.55 0.35 8.49
CA LEU A 155 -6.02 0.67 9.84
C LEU A 155 -5.32 -0.22 10.86
N SER A 156 -5.08 0.25 12.07
CA SER A 156 -4.34 -0.53 13.08
C SER A 156 -5.00 -1.89 13.36
N GLU A 157 -6.34 -1.96 13.32
CA GLU A 157 -7.09 -3.22 13.43
C GLU A 157 -6.87 -4.17 12.24
N ASP A 158 -6.87 -3.64 11.02
CA ASP A 158 -6.65 -4.40 9.78
C ASP A 158 -5.20 -4.89 9.67
N ILE A 159 -4.24 -4.08 10.15
CA ILE A 159 -2.83 -4.46 10.22
C ILE A 159 -2.67 -5.69 11.10
N ASN A 160 -3.26 -5.71 12.29
CA ASN A 160 -3.18 -6.87 13.18
C ASN A 160 -3.75 -8.13 12.50
N ASN A 161 -4.90 -8.01 11.84
CA ASN A 161 -5.49 -9.12 11.07
C ASN A 161 -4.54 -9.59 9.95
N SER A 162 -3.92 -8.66 9.22
CA SER A 162 -2.99 -8.99 8.14
C SER A 162 -1.73 -9.70 8.65
N MET A 163 -1.22 -9.28 9.82
CA MET A 163 -0.04 -9.86 10.46
C MET A 163 -0.30 -11.32 10.87
N SER A 164 -1.46 -11.61 11.47
CA SER A 164 -1.85 -12.98 11.80
C SER A 164 -1.98 -13.86 10.55
N MET A 165 -2.56 -13.34 9.47
CA MET A 165 -2.65 -14.07 8.20
C MET A 165 -1.27 -14.34 7.58
N LEU A 166 -0.37 -13.36 7.61
CA LEU A 166 1.01 -13.50 7.14
C LEU A 166 1.78 -14.54 7.97
N GLN A 167 1.70 -14.48 9.29
CA GLN A 167 2.34 -15.46 10.19
C GLN A 167 1.85 -16.89 9.96
N SER A 168 0.52 -17.08 9.81
CA SER A 168 -0.05 -18.38 9.48
C SER A 168 0.48 -18.90 8.14
N LYS A 169 0.57 -18.02 7.12
CA LYS A 169 1.09 -18.40 5.80
C LYS A 169 2.59 -18.71 5.82
N ILE A 170 3.37 -17.95 6.58
CA ILE A 170 4.81 -18.19 6.81
C ILE A 170 5.00 -19.58 7.43
N THR A 171 4.28 -19.86 8.51
CA THR A 171 4.35 -21.16 9.20
C THR A 171 4.02 -22.32 8.25
N GLN A 172 2.95 -22.18 7.45
CA GLN A 172 2.58 -23.18 6.45
C GLN A 172 3.71 -23.43 5.43
N ILE A 173 4.34 -22.36 4.93
CA ILE A 173 5.42 -22.46 3.95
C ILE A 173 6.67 -23.10 4.57
N SER A 174 7.04 -22.70 5.79
CA SER A 174 8.19 -23.26 6.51
C SER A 174 8.01 -24.75 6.77
N SER A 175 6.82 -25.19 7.22
CA SER A 175 6.52 -26.61 7.40
C SER A 175 6.64 -27.41 6.10
N ASN A 176 6.05 -26.91 5.01
CA ASN A 176 6.12 -27.59 3.71
C ASN A 176 7.55 -27.66 3.16
N PHE A 177 8.35 -26.62 3.39
CA PHE A 177 9.73 -26.56 2.91
C PHE A 177 10.63 -27.54 3.68
N ASN A 178 10.48 -27.60 5.01
CA ASN A 178 11.25 -28.53 5.84
C ASN A 178 10.93 -29.99 5.53
N GLN A 179 9.66 -30.31 5.26
CA GLN A 179 9.27 -31.66 4.86
C GLN A 179 9.92 -32.06 3.52
N PHE A 180 9.89 -31.17 2.52
CA PHE A 180 10.52 -31.42 1.23
C PHE A 180 12.04 -31.64 1.34
N THR A 181 12.73 -30.91 2.23
CA THR A 181 14.17 -31.12 2.44
C THR A 181 14.47 -32.45 3.12
N GLN A 182 13.65 -32.88 4.09
CA GLN A 182 13.81 -34.18 4.74
C GLN A 182 13.61 -35.34 3.75
N ASP A 183 12.60 -35.26 2.89
CA ASP A 183 12.34 -36.29 1.89
C ASP A 183 13.52 -36.47 0.91
N ILE A 184 14.17 -35.37 0.51
CA ILE A 184 15.37 -35.41 -0.36
C ILE A 184 16.57 -36.06 0.35
N ASP A 185 16.82 -35.68 1.60
CA ASP A 185 17.95 -36.20 2.37
C ASP A 185 17.78 -37.72 2.63
N GLU A 186 16.56 -38.17 2.90
CA GLU A 186 16.25 -39.61 3.04
C GLU A 186 16.44 -40.38 1.73
N GLU A 187 16.02 -39.85 0.58
CA GLU A 187 16.27 -40.49 -0.73
C GLU A 187 17.76 -40.57 -1.08
N MET A 188 18.57 -39.59 -0.66
CA MET A 188 20.01 -39.55 -0.93
C MET A 188 20.82 -40.52 -0.04
N ILE A 189 20.33 -40.90 1.13
CA ILE A 189 20.99 -41.86 2.04
C ILE A 189 20.77 -43.32 1.59
N VAL A 190 19.76 -43.57 0.76
CA VAL A 190 19.33 -44.93 0.35
C VAL A 190 19.98 -45.38 -0.99
N ILE A 191 20.90 -44.58 -1.57
CA ILE A 191 21.64 -44.87 -2.81
C ILE A 191 23.11 -45.15 -2.49
#